data_AF-Q0C5F6-F1
#
_entry.id   AF-Q0C5F6-F1
#
_cell.length_a   1.000
_cell.length_b   1.000
_cell.length_c   1.000
_cell.angle_alpha   90.00
_cell.angle_beta   90.00
_cell.angle_gamma   90.00
#
_symmetry.space_group_name_H-M   'P 1'
#
loop_
_entity.id
_entity.type
_entity.pdbx_description
1 polymer ?
#
loop_
_entity_poly.entity_id
_entity_poly.type
_entity_poly.pdbx_seq_one_letter_code
_entity_poly.pdbx_strand_id
1 'polypeptide(L)'
;MDLTPLLQSPFVLQAHVAGALLTFAIGCVLLAGVKGRAMHRTLGYVWVVSMAVTAISSFFLQSINPGSFSFIHALSAWTMIVLPMGLAAARRRKIAAHRKHMTGMFMGGILIAGLFSFLPGRLMWHLFFQV
;
A
#
# COMPACT_ATOMS: atom_id res chain seq x y z
N MET A 1 0.86 -12.59 -20.52
CA MET A 1 0.39 -12.34 -19.14
C MET A 1 -1.09 -12.61 -19.12
N ASP A 2 -1.52 -13.67 -18.47
CA ASP A 2 -2.95 -14.00 -18.31
C ASP A 2 -3.46 -13.36 -17.01
N LEU A 3 -4.46 -12.47 -17.11
CA LEU A 3 -5.07 -11.77 -15.96
C LEU A 3 -6.29 -12.50 -15.41
N THR A 4 -6.70 -13.60 -16.04
CA THR A 4 -7.87 -14.41 -15.62
C THR A 4 -7.83 -14.78 -14.13
N PRO A 5 -6.68 -15.18 -13.53
CA PRO A 5 -6.62 -15.49 -12.10
C PRO A 5 -6.95 -14.30 -11.19
N LEU A 6 -6.62 -13.07 -11.60
CA LEU A 6 -6.95 -11.87 -10.85
C LEU A 6 -8.43 -11.51 -11.01
N LEU A 7 -8.97 -11.62 -12.23
CA LEU A 7 -10.38 -11.30 -12.53
C LEU A 7 -11.35 -12.29 -11.87
N GLN A 8 -10.94 -13.54 -11.67
CA GLN A 8 -11.72 -14.56 -10.97
C GLN A 8 -11.52 -14.54 -9.44
N SER A 9 -10.60 -13.73 -8.93
CA SER A 9 -10.33 -13.64 -7.50
C SER A 9 -11.41 -12.86 -6.75
N PRO A 10 -11.55 -13.05 -5.42
CA PRO A 10 -12.50 -12.29 -4.62
C PRO A 10 -12.30 -10.78 -4.76
N PHE A 11 -13.41 -10.03 -4.71
CA PHE A 11 -13.39 -8.57 -4.83
C PHE A 11 -12.37 -7.88 -3.90
N VAL A 12 -12.18 -8.40 -2.69
CA VAL A 12 -11.21 -7.89 -1.72
C VAL A 12 -9.78 -7.91 -2.28
N LEU A 13 -9.39 -8.97 -2.99
CA LEU A 13 -8.06 -9.06 -3.60
C LEU A 13 -7.92 -8.06 -4.76
N GLN A 14 -8.96 -7.92 -5.58
CA GLN A 14 -8.98 -6.94 -6.67
C GLN A 14 -8.84 -5.51 -6.13
N ALA A 15 -9.60 -5.17 -5.09
CA ALA A 15 -9.55 -3.87 -4.42
C ALA A 15 -8.17 -3.62 -3.78
N HIS A 16 -7.57 -4.66 -3.16
CA HIS A 16 -6.23 -4.58 -2.60
C HIS A 16 -5.18 -4.26 -3.68
N VAL A 17 -5.18 -5.02 -4.77
CA VAL A 17 -4.21 -4.83 -5.88
C VAL A 17 -4.40 -3.48 -6.54
N ALA A 18 -5.64 -3.08 -6.84
CA ALA A 18 -5.94 -1.78 -7.43
C ALA A 18 -5.50 -0.62 -6.50
N GLY A 19 -5.80 -0.73 -5.21
CA GLY A 19 -5.34 0.21 -4.19
C GLY A 19 -3.82 0.31 -4.12
N ALA A 20 -3.12 -0.83 -4.11
CA ALA A 20 -1.67 -0.89 -4.02
C ALA A 20 -1.00 -0.24 -5.23
N LEU A 21 -1.48 -0.53 -6.45
CA LEU A 21 -0.97 0.06 -7.69
C LEU A 21 -1.19 1.57 -7.72
N LEU A 22 -2.38 2.04 -7.34
CA LEU A 22 -2.69 3.46 -7.28
C LEU A 22 -1.83 4.18 -6.24
N THR A 23 -1.68 3.58 -5.06
CA THR A 23 -0.83 4.09 -3.98
C THR A 23 0.63 4.19 -4.41
N PHE A 24 1.14 3.17 -5.11
CA PHE A 24 2.50 3.16 -5.64
C PHE A 24 2.71 4.28 -6.67
N ALA A 25 1.84 4.36 -7.67
CA ALA A 25 1.93 5.37 -8.73
C ALA A 25 1.89 6.79 -8.17
N ILE A 26 0.90 7.10 -7.32
CA ILE A 26 0.78 8.42 -6.71
C ILE A 26 1.97 8.70 -5.77
N GLY A 27 2.44 7.70 -5.03
CA GLY A 27 3.60 7.83 -4.15
C GLY A 27 4.85 8.24 -4.92
N CYS A 28 5.12 7.62 -6.07
CA CYS A 28 6.22 8.02 -6.96
C CYS A 28 6.09 9.49 -7.40
N VAL A 29 4.90 9.92 -7.82
CA VAL A 29 4.64 11.31 -8.21
C VAL A 29 4.86 12.27 -7.04
N LEU A 30 4.37 11.94 -5.84
CA LEU A 30 4.51 12.77 -4.64
C LEU A 30 5.98 12.90 -4.18
N LEU A 31 6.77 11.83 -4.32
CA LEU A 31 8.19 11.82 -3.94
C LEU A 31 9.04 12.63 -4.93
N ALA A 32 8.79 12.48 -6.23
CA ALA A 32 9.48 13.23 -7.29
C ALA A 32 9.04 14.70 -7.34
N GLY A 33 7.77 14.98 -7.09
CA GLY A 33 7.16 16.30 -7.28
C GLY A 33 7.54 17.36 -6.25
N VAL A 34 7.08 18.59 -6.49
CA VAL A 34 7.25 19.72 -5.56
C VAL A 34 6.30 19.60 -4.38
N LYS A 35 6.86 19.65 -3.17
CA LYS A 35 6.16 19.41 -1.92
C LYS A 35 5.37 20.68 -1.50
N GLY A 36 4.20 20.50 -0.88
CA GLY A 36 3.42 21.60 -0.27
C GLY A 36 2.49 22.40 -1.19
N ARG A 37 2.56 22.22 -2.52
CA ARG A 37 1.61 22.81 -3.50
C ARG A 37 0.22 22.16 -3.42
N ALA A 38 -0.79 22.80 -4.01
CA ALA A 38 -2.16 22.26 -4.07
C ALA A 38 -2.19 20.84 -4.64
N MET A 39 -1.45 20.58 -5.72
CA MET A 39 -1.29 19.25 -6.31
C MET A 39 -0.79 18.20 -5.30
N HIS A 40 0.21 18.53 -4.47
CA HIS A 40 0.72 17.62 -3.45
C HIS A 40 -0.35 17.29 -2.40
N ARG A 41 -1.22 18.24 -2.06
CA ARG A 41 -2.31 18.00 -1.09
C ARG A 41 -3.40 17.12 -1.68
N THR A 42 -3.85 17.42 -2.90
CA THR A 42 -4.89 16.63 -3.59
C THR A 42 -4.42 15.20 -3.79
N LEU A 43 -3.24 15.02 -4.39
CA LEU A 43 -2.64 13.69 -4.56
C LEU A 43 -2.35 13.01 -3.23
N GLY A 44 -1.93 13.77 -2.21
CA GLY A 44 -1.72 13.26 -0.85
C GLY A 44 -2.98 12.67 -0.22
N TYR A 45 -4.14 13.29 -0.41
CA TYR A 45 -5.40 12.73 0.07
C TYR A 45 -5.81 11.47 -0.70
N VAL A 46 -5.67 11.45 -2.02
CA VAL A 46 -5.94 10.24 -2.83
C VAL A 46 -4.99 9.11 -2.43
N TRP A 47 -3.72 9.42 -2.18
CA TRP A 47 -2.74 8.48 -1.67
C TRP A 47 -3.13 7.93 -0.30
N VAL A 48 -3.59 8.78 0.62
CA VAL A 48 -4.06 8.34 1.96
C VAL A 48 -5.24 7.38 1.84
N VAL A 49 -6.23 7.70 1.01
CA VAL A 49 -7.41 6.83 0.80
C VAL A 49 -7.01 5.50 0.17
N SER A 50 -6.21 5.52 -0.90
CA SER A 50 -5.75 4.30 -1.57
C SER A 50 -4.86 3.43 -0.67
N MET A 51 -3.98 4.05 0.14
CA MET A 51 -3.18 3.34 1.14
C MET A 51 -4.08 2.70 2.21
N ALA A 52 -5.11 3.39 2.69
CA ALA A 52 -6.06 2.85 3.66
C ALA A 52 -6.83 1.65 3.08
N VAL A 53 -7.32 1.74 1.84
CA VAL A 53 -7.98 0.62 1.14
C VAL A 53 -7.03 -0.58 1.05
N THR A 54 -5.78 -0.34 0.66
CA THR A 54 -4.74 -1.38 0.55
C THR A 54 -4.48 -2.05 1.91
N ALA A 55 -4.25 -1.27 2.96
CA ALA A 55 -3.97 -1.79 4.30
C ALA A 55 -5.17 -2.53 4.88
N ILE A 56 -6.39 -1.99 4.76
CA ILE A 56 -7.61 -2.62 5.29
C ILE A 56 -7.90 -3.94 4.59
N SER A 57 -7.90 -3.95 3.25
CA SER A 57 -8.16 -5.15 2.46
C SER A 57 -7.15 -6.27 2.75
N SER A 58 -5.90 -5.92 3.07
CA SER A 58 -4.88 -6.93 3.39
C SER A 58 -5.21 -7.78 4.61
N PHE A 59 -5.96 -7.27 5.60
CA PHE A 59 -6.34 -8.05 6.79
C PHE A 59 -7.26 -9.23 6.48
N PHE A 60 -7.96 -9.16 5.35
CA PHE A 60 -8.86 -10.20 4.87
C PHE A 60 -8.16 -11.19 3.92
N LEU A 61 -6.89 -10.94 3.55
CA LEU A 61 -6.11 -11.76 2.63
C LEU A 61 -5.17 -12.71 3.39
N GLN A 62 -5.71 -13.80 3.93
CA GLN A 62 -4.98 -14.78 4.75
C GLN A 62 -4.46 -16.00 3.98
N SER A 63 -4.27 -15.89 2.66
CA SER A 63 -4.06 -17.04 1.76
C SER A 63 -2.89 -17.97 2.08
N ILE A 64 -1.88 -17.53 2.85
CA ILE A 64 -0.72 -18.37 3.21
C ILE A 64 -0.85 -19.02 4.58
N ASN A 65 -1.67 -18.44 5.47
CA ASN A 65 -1.94 -19.01 6.78
C ASN A 65 -3.44 -18.84 7.08
N PRO A 66 -4.27 -19.79 6.66
CA PRO A 66 -5.68 -19.81 7.05
C PRO A 66 -5.77 -19.77 8.57
N GLY A 67 -6.27 -18.66 9.14
CA GLY A 67 -6.41 -18.48 10.59
C GLY A 67 -5.21 -17.89 11.33
N SER A 68 -4.14 -17.43 10.67
CA SER A 68 -3.07 -16.69 11.36
C SER A 68 -2.55 -15.46 10.60
N PHE A 69 -2.29 -14.38 11.36
CA PHE A 69 -1.69 -13.16 10.83
C PHE A 69 -0.20 -13.39 10.56
N SER A 70 0.21 -13.22 9.31
CA SER A 70 1.62 -13.23 8.92
C SER A 70 2.31 -11.89 9.24
N PHE A 71 3.65 -11.88 9.21
CA PHE A 71 4.46 -10.66 9.40
C PHE A 71 4.04 -9.47 8.50
N ILE A 72 3.52 -9.75 7.30
CA ILE A 72 3.04 -8.71 6.37
C ILE A 72 1.81 -7.99 6.93
N HIS A 73 0.96 -8.66 7.72
CA HIS A 73 -0.18 -8.02 8.37
C HIS A 73 0.24 -7.02 9.45
N ALA A 74 1.41 -7.24 10.07
CA ALA A 74 1.98 -6.27 10.99
C ALA A 74 2.33 -4.94 10.28
N LEU A 75 2.77 -5.01 9.01
CA LEU A 75 2.98 -3.80 8.18
C LEU A 75 1.67 -3.06 7.91
N SER A 76 0.57 -3.79 7.71
CA SER A 76 -0.76 -3.19 7.55
C SER A 76 -1.26 -2.54 8.82
N ALA A 77 -1.10 -3.20 9.98
CA ALA A 77 -1.45 -2.63 11.28
C ALA A 77 -0.64 -1.37 11.58
N TRP A 78 0.66 -1.43 11.32
CA TRP A 78 1.54 -0.27 11.44
C TRP A 78 1.12 0.87 10.50
N THR A 79 0.77 0.57 9.24
CA THR A 79 0.26 1.56 8.28
C THR A 79 -1.01 2.23 8.81
N MET A 80 -1.96 1.45 9.33
CA MET A 80 -3.22 2.00 9.87
C MET A 80 -3.02 2.93 11.07
N ILE A 81 -1.96 2.73 11.85
CA ILE A 81 -1.60 3.61 12.97
C ILE A 81 -0.84 4.85 12.47
N VAL A 82 0.16 4.67 11.60
CA VAL A 82 1.06 5.74 11.18
C VAL A 82 0.40 6.69 10.17
N LEU A 83 -0.56 6.23 9.38
CA LEU A 83 -1.27 7.04 8.39
C LEU A 83 -1.97 8.26 9.01
N PRO A 84 -2.84 8.13 10.04
CA PRO A 84 -3.42 9.29 10.72
C PRO A 84 -2.36 10.12 11.45
N MET A 85 -1.29 9.53 11.99
CA MET A 85 -0.17 10.29 12.59
C MET A 85 0.54 11.16 11.56
N GLY A 86 0.75 10.67 10.34
CA GLY A 86 1.33 11.41 9.22
C GLY A 86 0.44 12.58 8.80
N LEU A 87 -0.87 12.39 8.78
CA LEU A 87 -1.83 13.46 8.45
C LEU A 87 -1.91 14.51 9.58
N ALA A 88 -1.94 14.07 10.84
CA ALA A 88 -1.90 14.95 12.00
C ALA A 88 -0.61 15.77 12.06
N ALA A 89 0.54 15.17 11.73
CA ALA A 89 1.81 15.88 11.64
C ALA A 89 1.79 16.99 10.59
N ALA A 90 1.20 16.75 9.41
CA ALA A 90 1.02 17.78 8.39
C ALA A 90 0.15 18.94 8.89
N ARG A 91 -1.01 18.63 9.52
CA ARG A 91 -1.93 19.64 10.07
C ARG A 91 -1.27 20.49 11.16
N ARG A 92 -0.44 19.87 12.00
CA ARG A 92 0.33 20.55 13.06
C ARG A 92 1.61 21.23 12.56
N ARG A 93 1.81 21.33 11.23
CA ARG A 93 3.03 21.87 10.59
C ARG A 93 4.33 21.17 11.00
N LYS A 94 4.26 19.94 11.53
CA LYS A 94 5.42 19.11 11.86
C LYS A 94 5.91 18.36 10.61
N ILE A 95 6.48 19.11 9.66
CA ILE A 95 6.79 18.59 8.30
C ILE A 95 7.83 17.47 8.31
N ALA A 96 8.84 17.55 9.18
CA ALA A 96 9.83 16.48 9.33
C ALA A 96 9.17 15.14 9.74
N ALA A 97 8.24 15.18 10.68
CA ALA A 97 7.49 13.99 11.12
C ALA A 97 6.54 13.49 10.02
N HIS A 98 5.82 14.39 9.34
CA HIS A 98 4.99 14.03 8.20
C HIS A 98 5.81 13.31 7.12
N ARG A 99 6.96 13.89 6.73
CA ARG A 99 7.87 13.29 5.74
C ARG A 99 8.34 11.91 6.19
N LYS A 100 8.79 11.77 7.43
CA LYS A 100 9.24 10.47 7.98
C LYS A 100 8.14 9.41 7.91
N HIS A 101 6.92 9.74 8.34
CA HIS A 101 5.79 8.81 8.29
C HIS A 101 5.41 8.41 6.86
N MET A 102 5.24 9.38 5.95
CA MET A 102 4.81 9.12 4.58
C MET A 102 5.87 8.35 3.78
N THR A 103 7.14 8.75 3.88
CA THR A 103 8.24 8.03 3.20
C THR A 103 8.44 6.63 3.77
N GLY A 104 8.35 6.48 5.10
CA GLY A 104 8.39 5.17 5.75
C GLY A 104 7.29 4.24 5.25
N MET A 105 6.05 4.71 5.18
CA MET A 105 4.93 3.89 4.69
C MET A 105 5.05 3.55 3.21
N PHE A 106 5.58 4.46 2.38
CA PHE A 106 5.83 4.15 0.98
C PHE A 106 6.93 3.09 0.82
N MET A 107 8.04 3.21 1.56
CA MET A 107 9.13 2.22 1.52
C MET A 107 8.72 0.87 2.12
N GLY A 108 8.18 0.86 3.34
CA GLY A 108 7.83 -0.37 4.06
C GLY A 108 6.49 -0.97 3.66
N GLY A 109 5.45 -0.13 3.62
CA GLY A 109 4.07 -0.56 3.38
C GLY A 109 3.75 -0.88 1.93
N ILE A 110 4.49 -0.30 0.97
CA ILE A 110 4.29 -0.56 -0.47
C ILE A 110 5.47 -1.31 -1.09
N LEU A 111 6.70 -0.78 -1.02
CA LEU A 111 7.81 -1.45 -1.71
C LEU A 111 8.15 -2.80 -1.09
N ILE A 112 8.41 -2.84 0.22
CA ILE A 112 8.78 -4.09 0.90
C ILE A 112 7.61 -5.10 0.86
N ALA A 113 6.38 -4.66 1.17
CA ALA A 113 5.20 -5.52 1.07
C ALA A 113 4.96 -6.03 -0.37
N GLY A 114 5.17 -5.17 -1.36
CA GLY A 114 5.09 -5.50 -2.78
C GLY A 114 6.12 -6.58 -3.16
N LEU A 115 7.38 -6.44 -2.73
CA LEU A 115 8.41 -7.47 -2.95
C LEU A 115 8.01 -8.80 -2.33
N PHE A 116 7.43 -8.80 -1.12
CA PHE A 116 6.93 -10.02 -0.50
C PHE A 116 5.80 -10.69 -1.30
N SER A 117 5.04 -9.92 -2.10
CA SER A 117 3.98 -10.47 -2.96
C SER A 117 4.54 -11.33 -4.11
N PHE A 118 5.81 -11.13 -4.49
CA PHE A 118 6.52 -11.91 -5.51
C PHE A 118 7.25 -13.14 -4.95
N LEU A 119 7.05 -13.51 -3.68
CA LEU A 119 7.59 -14.78 -3.18
C LEU A 119 6.91 -15.99 -3.86
N PRO A 120 7.63 -17.13 -4.04
CA PRO A 120 7.06 -18.35 -4.59
C PRO A 120 5.78 -18.79 -3.85
N GLY A 121 4.77 -19.20 -4.62
CA GLY A 121 3.46 -19.60 -4.09
C GLY A 121 2.46 -18.45 -3.86
N ARG A 122 2.80 -17.22 -4.27
CA ARG A 122 1.86 -16.08 -4.27
C ARG A 122 1.37 -15.73 -5.66
N LEU A 123 0.22 -15.07 -5.74
CA LEU A 123 -0.41 -14.69 -7.01
C LEU A 123 0.54 -13.95 -7.95
N MET A 124 1.32 -12.96 -7.47
CA MET A 124 2.23 -12.22 -8.35
C MET A 124 3.38 -13.10 -8.87
N TRP A 125 3.82 -14.12 -8.11
CA TRP A 125 4.79 -15.09 -8.61
C TRP A 125 4.22 -15.90 -9.78
N HIS A 126 2.99 -16.39 -9.64
CA HIS A 126 2.31 -17.14 -10.71
C HIS A 126 2.12 -16.29 -11.97
N LEU A 127 1.75 -15.01 -11.83
CA LEU A 127 1.49 -14.13 -12.98
C LEU A 127 2.75 -13.74 -13.77
N PHE A 128 3.93 -13.69 -13.12
CA PHE A 128 5.16 -13.16 -13.71
C PHE A 128 6.24 -14.21 -14.00
N PHE A 129 6.33 -15.28 -13.21
CA PHE A 129 7.44 -16.23 -13.27
C PHE A 129 7.03 -17.66 -13.64
N GLN A 130 5.75 -17.99 -13.58
CA GLN A 130 5.26 -19.28 -14.06
C GLN A 130 4.63 -19.08 -15.44
N VAL A 131 5.37 -19.53 -16.45
CA VAL A 131 4.92 -19.67 -17.85
C VAL A 131 4.56 -21.11 -18.09
#